data_AF-A0A395RC37-F1
#
_entry.id   AF-A0A395RC37-F1
#
_cell.length_a   1.000
_cell.length_b   1.000
_cell.length_c   1.000
_cell.angle_alpha   90.00
_cell.angle_beta   90.00
_cell.angle_gamma   90.00
#
_symmetry.space_group_name_H-M   'P 1'
#
loop_
_entity.id
_entity.type
_entity.pdbx_description
1 polymer ?
#
loop_
_entity_poly.entity_id
_entity_poly.type
_entity_poly.pdbx_seq_one_letter_code
_entity_poly.pdbx_strand_id
1 'polypeptide(L)' 'MTLAEVRVWQAYRAKRGSLNAGLMTEAAVARLSAMYANTHSKHGNHEPLDFMPHFDVPDLTLEEAMASWG' A
#
# COMPACT_ATOMS: atom_id res chain seq x y z
N MET A 1 -7.34 -7.47 23.72
CA MET A 1 -6.09 -7.68 22.96
C MET A 1 -5.45 -8.96 23.44
N THR A 2 -5.30 -9.96 22.57
CA THR A 2 -4.75 -11.28 22.91
C THR A 2 -3.22 -11.27 22.85
N LEU A 3 -2.57 -12.26 23.48
CA LEU A 3 -1.11 -12.39 23.43
C LEU A 3 -0.58 -12.53 21.99
N ALA A 4 -1.33 -13.20 21.12
CA ALA A 4 -0.96 -13.36 19.70
C ALA A 4 -0.94 -12.00 18.98
N GLU A 5 -1.97 -11.18 19.16
CA GLU A 5 -2.04 -9.82 18.59
C GLU A 5 -0.89 -8.95 19.09
N VAL A 6 -0.55 -9.03 20.38
CA VAL A 6 0.57 -8.28 20.95
C VAL A 6 1.89 -8.64 20.28
N ARG A 7 2.15 -9.93 20.02
CA ARG A 7 3.38 -10.39 19.36
C ARG A 7 3.47 -9.90 17.92
N VAL A 8 2.37 -9.93 17.18
CA VAL A 8 2.32 -9.39 15.81
C VAL A 8 2.63 -7.89 15.81
N TRP A 9 2.03 -7.13 16.73
CA TRP A 9 2.30 -5.70 16.89
C TRP A 9 3.75 -5.40 17.28
N GLN A 10 4.35 -6.22 18.15
CA GLN A 10 5.77 -6.10 18.50
C GLN A 10 6.66 -6.33 17.27
N ALA A 11 6.42 -7.39 16.49
CA ALA A 11 7.17 -7.66 15.26
C ALA A 11 7.03 -6.53 14.23
N TYR A 12 5.80 -6.01 14.07
CA TYR A 12 5.52 -4.87 13.19
C TYR A 12 6.28 -3.61 13.61
N ARG A 13 6.25 -3.26 14.91
CA ARG A 13 6.98 -2.10 15.44
C ARG A 13 8.49 -2.28 15.37
N ALA A 14 9.00 -3.50 15.55
CA ALA A 14 10.43 -3.79 15.36
C ALA A 14 10.87 -3.57 13.90
N LYS A 15 10.02 -3.94 12.93
CA LYS A 15 10.29 -3.78 11.50
C LYS A 15 10.20 -2.33 11.02
N ARG A 16 9.22 -1.56 11.50
CA ARG A 16 8.88 -0.21 10.96
C ARG A 16 9.09 0.94 11.97
N GLY A 17 9.56 0.65 13.19
CA GLY A 17 9.99 1.63 14.21
C GLY A 17 8.87 2.34 15.00
N SER A 18 7.76 2.71 14.35
CA SER A 18 6.65 3.46 14.97
C SER A 18 5.28 2.92 14.56
N LEU A 19 4.20 3.62 14.95
CA LEU A 19 2.84 3.34 14.49
C LEU A 19 2.59 3.74 13.02
N ASN A 20 3.62 4.11 12.26
CA ASN A 20 3.52 4.41 10.83
C ASN A 20 2.57 5.57 10.50
N ALA A 21 2.60 6.64 11.32
CA ALA A 21 1.76 7.83 11.09
C ALA A 21 2.01 8.44 9.70
N GLY A 22 3.26 8.56 9.26
CA GLY A 22 3.59 9.06 7.92
C GLY A 22 3.01 8.20 6.80
N LEU A 23 3.15 6.88 6.91
CA LEU A 23 2.56 5.95 5.93
C LEU A 23 1.03 5.98 5.95
N MET A 24 0.40 6.13 7.12
CA MET A 24 -1.06 6.28 7.23
C MET A 24 -1.53 7.57 6.55
N THR A 25 -0.83 8.69 6.76
CA THR A 25 -1.11 9.96 6.09
C THR A 25 -0.92 9.84 4.58
N GLU A 26 0.18 9.24 4.14
CA GLU A 26 0.45 8.99 2.73
C GLU A 26 -0.64 8.11 2.10
N ALA A 27 -1.03 7.02 2.75
CA ALA A 27 -2.09 6.13 2.29
C ALA A 27 -3.48 6.79 2.23
N ALA A 28 -3.74 7.77 3.10
CA ALA A 28 -4.98 8.55 3.07
C ALA A 28 -4.99 9.54 1.90
N VAL A 29 -3.89 10.29 1.73
CA VAL A 29 -3.73 11.26 0.62
C VAL A 29 -3.74 10.54 -0.73
N ALA A 30 -3.03 9.41 -0.83
CA ALA A 30 -2.96 8.60 -2.05
C ALA A 30 -4.33 8.09 -2.52
N ARG A 31 -5.19 7.64 -1.58
CA ARG A 31 -6.57 7.26 -1.91
C ARG A 31 -7.37 8.44 -2.47
N LEU A 32 -7.25 9.62 -1.85
CA LEU A 32 -7.93 10.82 -2.33
C LEU A 32 -7.42 11.24 -3.71
N SER A 33 -6.10 11.20 -3.94
CA SER A 33 -5.49 11.48 -5.23
C SER A 33 -5.94 10.50 -6.31
N ALA A 34 -5.99 9.20 -6.02
CA ALA A 34 -6.48 8.19 -6.95
C ALA A 34 -7.95 8.39 -7.29
N MET A 35 -8.81 8.67 -6.29
CA MET A 35 -10.21 9.01 -6.54
C MET A 35 -10.32 10.25 -7.43
N TYR A 36 -9.59 11.32 -7.12
CA TYR A 36 -9.59 12.55 -7.90
C TYR A 36 -9.14 12.30 -9.35
N ALA A 37 -8.00 11.65 -9.53
CA ALA A 37 -7.46 11.34 -10.85
C ALA A 37 -8.41 10.46 -11.67
N ASN A 38 -9.03 9.44 -11.07
CA ASN A 38 -9.99 8.57 -11.75
C ASN A 38 -11.30 9.28 -12.10
N THR A 39 -11.74 10.25 -11.30
CA THR A 39 -12.94 11.05 -11.62
C THR A 39 -12.72 12.08 -12.72
N HIS A 40 -11.48 12.58 -12.89
CA HIS A 40 -11.17 13.66 -13.83
C HIS A 40 -10.36 13.19 -15.07
N SER A 41 -9.89 11.95 -15.10
CA SER A 41 -9.22 11.32 -16.23
C SER A 41 -10.22 10.68 -17.19
N LYS A 42 -10.01 10.85 -18.51
CA LYS A 42 -10.75 10.08 -19.54
C LYS A 42 -10.37 8.59 -19.58
N HIS A 43 -9.20 8.25 -19.04
CA HIS A 43 -8.66 6.89 -18.98
C HIS A 43 -8.32 6.56 -17.52
N GLY A 44 -9.33 6.59 -16.66
CA GLY A 44 -9.19 6.30 -15.24
C GLY A 44 -8.82 4.83 -15.01
N ASN A 45 -7.64 4.60 -14.45
CA ASN A 45 -7.23 3.32 -13.86
C ASN A 45 -6.04 3.52 -12.91
N HIS A 46 -6.02 4.64 -12.17
CA HIS A 46 -4.97 4.94 -11.21
C HIS A 46 -5.25 4.20 -9.91
N GLU A 47 -4.27 3.45 -9.42
CA GLU A 47 -4.35 2.81 -8.13
C GLU A 47 -3.80 3.73 -7.03
N PRO A 48 -4.27 3.62 -5.77
CA PRO A 48 -3.69 4.39 -4.67
C PRO A 48 -2.17 4.18 -4.53
N LEU A 49 -1.66 2.97 -4.86
CA LEU A 49 -0.24 2.66 -4.80
C LEU A 49 0.61 3.56 -5.73
N ASP A 50 0.05 4.02 -6.85
CA ASP A 50 0.74 4.93 -7.78
C ASP A 50 1.12 6.27 -7.12
N PHE A 51 0.46 6.63 -6.02
CA PHE A 51 0.68 7.88 -5.27
C PHE A 51 1.39 7.65 -3.92
N MET A 52 1.94 6.46 -3.67
CA MET A 52 2.64 6.09 -2.43
C MET A 52 4.11 5.72 -2.70
N PRO A 53 4.98 6.70 -3.01
CA PRO A 53 6.36 6.42 -3.45
C PRO A 53 7.24 5.76 -2.37
N HIS A 54 6.88 5.90 -1.09
CA HIS A 54 7.63 5.30 0.02
C HIS A 54 7.09 3.93 0.46
N PHE A 55 6.06 3.43 -0.20
CA PHE A 55 5.51 2.12 0.09
C PHE A 55 6.15 1.06 -0.79
N ASP A 56 6.57 -0.03 -0.16
CA ASP A 56 7.08 -1.20 -0.88
C ASP A 56 5.93 -1.81 -1.69
N VAL A 57 6.01 -1.77 -3.01
CA VAL A 57 5.01 -2.39 -3.89
C VAL A 57 5.03 -3.90 -3.62
N PRO A 58 3.86 -4.57 -3.50
CA PRO A 58 3.81 -6.01 -3.34
C PRO A 58 4.54 -6.68 -4.51
N ASP A 59 5.47 -7.59 -4.19
CA ASP A 59 6.11 -8.41 -5.22
C ASP A 59 5.04 -9.24 -5.94
N LEU A 60 5.08 -9.24 -7.28
CA LEU A 60 4.22 -10.11 -8.10
C LEU A 60 4.47 -11.57 -7.72
N THR A 61 3.39 -12.35 -7.61
CA THR A 61 3.54 -13.79 -7.50
C THR A 61 4.13 -14.37 -8.77
N LEU A 62 4.74 -15.56 -8.68
CA LEU A 62 5.33 -16.24 -9.84
C LEU A 62 4.30 -16.44 -10.97
N GLU A 63 3.07 -16.79 -10.62
CA GLU A 63 1.97 -17.03 -11.56
C GLU A 63 1.56 -15.73 -12.28
N GLU A 64 1.42 -14.62 -11.55
CA GLU A 64 1.11 -13.31 -12.12
C GLU A 64 2.26 -12.79 -13.01
N ALA A 65 3.51 -13.02 -12.61
CA ALA A 65 4.67 -12.66 -13.40
C ALA A 65 4.72 -13.43 -14.74
N MET A 66 4.46 -14.74 -14.71
CA MET A 66 4.39 -15.56 -15.92
C MET A 66 3.27 -15.11 -16.87
N ALA A 67 2.11 -14.70 -16.34
CA ALA A 67 1.00 -14.21 -17.14
C ALA A 67 1.33 -12.88 -17.85
N SER A 68 2.21 -12.06 -17.29
CA SER A 68 2.65 -10.79 -17.91
C SER A 68 3.60 -10.95 -19.09
N TRP A 69 4.19 -12.14 -19.29
CA TRP A 69 5.14 -12.42 -20.38
C TRP A 69 4.49 -13.00 -21.65
N GLY A 70 3.19 -13.30 -21.58
CA GLY A 70 2.41 -13.90 -22.67
C GLY A 70 1.91 -12.90 -23.70
#